data_AF-A0A2V9I8M2-F1
#
_entry.id   AF-A0A2V9I8M2-F1
#
_cell.length_a   1.000
_cell.length_b   1.000
_cell.length_c   1.000
_cell.angle_alpha   90.00
_cell.angle_beta   90.00
_cell.angle_gamma   90.00
#
_symmetry.space_group_name_H-M   'P 1'
#
loop_
_entity.id
_entity.type
_entity.pdbx_description
1 polymer ?
#
loop_
_entity_poly.entity_id
_entity_poly.type
_entity_poly.pdbx_seq_one_letter_code
_entity_poly.pdbx_strand_id
1 'polypeptide(L)'
;MMRLSAAGLLAAAMPAFGNHEQRATANQNSAAYRGTHEQLLDDIQRATFDFFWNEASPTTGQVKDRALANGNDLRKMSSVAATGFGLTGLCIADYRGYGKSAEIRERVRKTLRFVVNQMPHEHGFFYH
;
A
#
# COMPACT_ATOMS: atom_id res chain seq x y z
N MET A 1 -12.21 -30.19 -67.53
CA MET A 1 -13.10 -30.98 -66.66
C MET A 1 -13.41 -30.16 -65.42
N MET A 2 -14.71 -29.96 -65.21
CA MET A 2 -15.34 -29.01 -64.31
C MET A 2 -15.72 -29.74 -63.03
N ARG A 3 -15.32 -29.22 -61.86
CA ARG A 3 -16.00 -29.48 -60.58
C ARG A 3 -15.98 -28.22 -59.71
N LEU A 4 -17.11 -27.54 -59.72
CA LEU A 4 -17.56 -26.64 -58.66
C LEU A 4 -17.56 -27.41 -57.33
N SER A 5 -17.15 -26.76 -56.25
CA SER A 5 -17.67 -27.05 -54.92
C SER A 5 -17.88 -25.75 -54.18
N ALA A 6 -19.05 -25.67 -53.58
CA ALA A 6 -19.75 -24.48 -53.16
C ALA A 6 -19.56 -24.19 -51.67
N ALA A 7 -19.91 -22.94 -51.34
CA ALA A 7 -20.60 -22.52 -50.12
C ALA A 7 -19.94 -22.81 -48.76
N GLY A 8 -19.53 -21.73 -48.10
CA GLY A 8 -19.27 -21.72 -46.67
C GLY A 8 -18.76 -20.38 -46.17
N LEU A 9 -19.43 -19.25 -46.46
CA LEU A 9 -19.22 -18.04 -45.67
C LEU A 9 -19.84 -18.28 -44.28
N LEU A 10 -19.07 -18.82 -43.34
CA LEU A 10 -19.41 -18.68 -41.93
C LEU A 10 -18.96 -17.28 -41.47
N ALA A 11 -19.95 -16.40 -41.34
CA ALA A 11 -19.82 -15.20 -40.53
C ALA A 11 -19.57 -15.61 -39.07
N ALA A 12 -18.31 -15.62 -38.64
CA ALA A 12 -18.00 -15.71 -37.22
C ALA A 12 -18.39 -14.38 -36.58
N ALA A 13 -19.43 -14.42 -35.76
CA ALA A 13 -19.97 -13.30 -35.00
C ALA A 13 -18.84 -12.56 -34.26
N MET A 14 -18.83 -11.23 -34.37
CA MET A 14 -17.97 -10.39 -33.55
C MET A 14 -18.21 -10.72 -32.08
N PRO A 15 -17.18 -10.79 -31.23
CA PRO A 15 -17.42 -10.84 -29.79
C PRO A 15 -18.17 -9.56 -29.44
N ALA A 16 -19.42 -9.74 -29.02
CA ALA A 16 -20.20 -8.69 -28.40
C ALA A 16 -19.32 -8.04 -27.34
N PHE A 17 -19.17 -6.72 -27.41
CA PHE A 17 -18.55 -5.94 -26.34
C PHE A 17 -19.18 -6.40 -25.03
N GLY A 18 -18.38 -7.14 -24.25
CA GLY A 18 -18.80 -7.66 -22.98
C GLY A 18 -19.36 -6.50 -22.18
N ASN A 19 -20.58 -6.69 -21.68
CA ASN A 19 -21.26 -5.78 -20.78
C ASN A 19 -20.22 -5.18 -19.84
N HIS A 20 -20.08 -3.86 -19.92
CA HIS A 20 -19.40 -3.09 -18.91
C HIS A 20 -20.22 -3.31 -17.64
N GLU A 21 -19.98 -4.42 -16.93
CA GLU A 21 -20.52 -4.64 -15.59
C GLU A 21 -20.14 -3.39 -14.83
N GLN A 22 -21.18 -2.68 -14.42
CA GLN A 22 -21.09 -1.47 -13.65
C GLN A 22 -20.28 -1.82 -12.42
N ARG A 23 -18.98 -1.50 -12.46
CA ARG A 23 -18.10 -1.61 -11.31
C ARG A 23 -18.77 -0.80 -10.22
N ALA A 24 -19.19 -1.53 -9.19
CA ALA A 24 -20.10 -1.11 -8.14
C ALA A 24 -20.11 0.41 -7.94
N THR A 25 -21.28 1.02 -8.09
CA THR A 25 -21.56 2.33 -7.52
C THR A 25 -21.19 2.26 -6.04
N ALA A 26 -20.00 2.77 -5.70
CA ALA A 26 -19.59 2.90 -4.32
C ALA A 26 -20.73 3.63 -3.61
N ASN A 27 -21.33 2.95 -2.65
CA ASN A 27 -22.47 3.40 -1.88
C ASN A 27 -22.15 4.80 -1.33
N GLN A 28 -22.77 5.84 -1.92
CA GLN A 28 -22.57 7.25 -1.56
C GLN A 28 -23.16 7.58 -0.17
N ASN A 29 -23.62 6.58 0.58
CA ASN A 29 -24.05 6.70 1.97
C ASN A 29 -22.89 6.51 2.96
N SER A 30 -21.69 7.00 2.66
CA SER A 30 -20.75 7.29 3.75
C SER A 30 -21.32 8.48 4.51
N ALA A 31 -21.86 8.25 5.70
CA ALA A 31 -22.27 9.33 6.58
C ALA A 31 -21.13 10.37 6.67
N ALA A 32 -21.46 11.65 6.47
CA ALA A 32 -20.47 12.72 6.57
C ALA A 32 -19.69 12.61 7.89
N TYR A 33 -18.38 12.85 7.84
CA TYR A 33 -17.52 12.82 9.03
C TYR A 33 -18.09 13.77 10.10
N ARG A 34 -18.26 13.27 11.32
CA ARG A 34 -19.02 13.96 12.38
C ARG A 34 -18.18 14.92 13.24
N GLY A 35 -16.92 15.14 12.90
CA GLY A 35 -16.00 16.04 13.62
C GLY A 35 -15.62 17.30 12.81
N THR A 36 -14.74 18.12 13.38
CA THR A 36 -14.16 19.28 12.71
C THR A 36 -13.15 18.86 11.63
N HIS A 37 -12.76 19.79 10.76
CA HIS A 37 -11.71 19.54 9.76
C HIS A 37 -10.37 19.19 10.44
N GLU A 38 -10.06 19.82 11.57
CA GLU A 38 -8.85 19.55 12.34
C GLU A 38 -8.86 18.13 12.93
N GLN A 39 -10.01 17.67 13.41
CA GLN A 39 -10.17 16.30 13.89
C GLN A 39 -10.02 15.30 12.75
N LEU A 40 -10.62 15.58 11.58
CA LEU A 40 -10.44 14.75 10.40
C LEU A 40 -8.97 14.65 9.98
N LEU A 41 -8.24 15.78 10.02
CA LEU A 41 -6.83 15.80 9.68
C LEU A 41 -5.98 15.01 10.71
N ASP A 42 -6.27 15.10 12.01
CA ASP A 42 -5.59 14.29 13.03
C ASP A 42 -5.87 12.80 12.83
N ASP A 43 -7.12 12.42 12.52
CA ASP A 43 -7.50 11.04 12.26
C ASP A 43 -6.77 10.47 11.03
N ILE A 44 -6.66 11.26 9.95
CA ILE A 44 -5.89 10.87 8.76
C ILE A 44 -4.41 10.71 9.09
N GLN A 45 -3.83 11.62 9.87
CA GLN A 45 -2.43 11.55 10.31
C GLN A 45 -2.17 10.32 11.19
N ARG A 46 -3.08 10.01 12.12
CA ARG A 46 -2.99 8.83 12.97
C ARG A 46 -3.12 7.53 12.18
N ALA A 47 -4.09 7.44 11.27
CA ALA A 47 -4.24 6.29 10.39
C ALA A 47 -3.01 6.08 9.49
N THR A 48 -2.39 7.18 9.03
CA THR A 48 -1.14 7.13 8.27
C THR A 48 0.02 6.61 9.12
N PHE A 49 0.13 7.07 10.37
CA PHE A 49 1.08 6.53 11.33
C PHE A 49 0.85 5.04 11.59
N ASP A 50 -0.40 4.60 11.75
CA ASP A 50 -0.74 3.20 12.00
C ASP A 50 -0.24 2.28 10.89
N PHE A 51 -0.28 2.72 9.63
CA PHE A 51 0.34 1.97 8.53
C PHE A 51 1.84 1.76 8.77
N PHE A 52 2.60 2.83 9.03
CA PHE A 52 4.04 2.72 9.26
C PHE A 52 4.40 1.95 10.53
N TRP A 53 3.53 1.99 11.54
CA TRP A 53 3.72 1.31 12.81
C TRP A 53 3.47 -0.20 12.68
N ASN A 54 2.32 -0.57 12.10
CA ASN A 54 1.80 -1.94 12.03
C ASN A 54 2.39 -2.72 10.84
N GLU A 55 2.62 -2.07 9.70
CA GLU A 55 3.11 -2.73 8.48
C GLU A 55 4.65 -2.68 8.36
N ALA A 56 5.33 -2.43 9.47
CA ALA A 56 6.77 -2.58 9.59
C ALA A 56 7.15 -3.95 10.15
N SER A 57 8.21 -4.55 9.59
CA SER A 57 8.81 -5.77 10.13
C SER A 57 9.23 -5.57 11.58
N PRO A 58 8.79 -6.41 12.53
CA PRO A 58 9.23 -6.30 13.91
C PRO A 58 10.72 -6.61 14.06
N THR A 59 11.34 -7.29 13.09
CA THR A 59 12.75 -7.70 13.13
C THR A 59 13.68 -6.66 12.52
N THR A 60 13.30 -6.07 11.39
CA THR A 60 14.18 -5.17 10.63
C THR A 60 13.72 -3.71 10.67
N GLY A 61 12.46 -3.46 11.01
CA GLY A 61 11.87 -2.12 10.97
C GLY A 61 11.61 -1.58 9.56
N GLN A 62 11.83 -2.40 8.52
CA GLN A 62 11.47 -2.07 7.13
C GLN A 62 9.95 -2.12 6.94
N VAL A 63 9.40 -1.15 6.21
CA VAL A 63 7.96 -0.99 5.97
C VAL A 63 7.56 -1.69 4.68
N LYS A 64 6.41 -2.40 4.69
CA LYS A 64 5.82 -2.98 3.48
C LYS A 64 5.59 -1.90 2.41
N ASP A 65 5.74 -2.28 1.14
CA ASP A 65 5.39 -1.41 0.00
C ASP A 65 3.89 -1.07 -0.04
N ARG A 66 3.05 -2.03 0.41
CA ARG A 66 1.59 -1.91 0.43
C ARG A 66 0.98 -2.89 1.42
N ALA A 67 -0.21 -2.57 1.92
CA ALA A 67 -1.02 -3.44 2.75
C ALA A 67 -2.48 -3.47 2.27
N LEU A 68 -3.19 -4.58 2.51
CA LEU A 68 -4.64 -4.63 2.36
C LEU A 68 -5.30 -4.00 3.59
N ALA A 69 -6.25 -3.09 3.37
CA ALA A 69 -6.97 -2.41 4.45
C ALA A 69 -7.80 -3.36 5.35
N ASN A 70 -8.06 -4.59 4.89
CA ASN A 70 -8.73 -5.62 5.69
C ASN A 70 -7.78 -6.46 6.57
N GLY A 71 -6.49 -6.13 6.62
CA GLY A 71 -5.49 -6.76 7.47
C GLY A 71 -4.98 -8.14 7.02
N ASN A 72 -5.63 -8.79 6.05
CA ASN A 72 -5.28 -10.15 5.60
C ASN A 72 -4.20 -10.15 4.51
N ASP A 73 -3.16 -9.33 4.67
CA ASP A 73 -2.07 -9.20 3.72
C ASP A 73 -0.88 -10.10 4.06
N LEU A 74 -0.72 -11.16 3.27
CA LEU A 74 0.37 -12.14 3.42
C LEU A 74 1.69 -11.70 2.77
N ARG A 75 1.71 -10.57 2.03
CA ARG A 75 2.91 -10.07 1.37
C ARG A 75 3.93 -9.60 2.40
N LYS A 76 5.21 -9.86 2.13
CA LYS A 76 6.33 -9.56 3.03
C LYS A 76 7.33 -8.56 2.45
N MET A 77 7.09 -8.09 1.23
CA MET A 77 8.01 -7.24 0.49
C MET A 77 7.97 -5.84 1.07
N SER A 78 9.12 -5.39 1.58
CA SER A 78 9.32 -4.01 2.00
C SER A 78 9.73 -3.13 0.85
N SER A 79 9.51 -1.82 0.99
CA SER A 79 10.12 -0.81 0.12
C SER A 79 11.07 0.08 0.92
N VAL A 80 12.23 0.40 0.34
CA VAL A 80 13.15 1.37 0.95
C VAL A 80 12.54 2.77 1.01
N ALA A 81 11.76 3.16 -0.01
CA ALA A 81 11.08 4.44 -0.05
C ALA A 81 9.99 4.53 1.03
N ALA A 82 9.14 3.50 1.14
CA ALA A 82 8.13 3.42 2.20
C ALA A 82 8.78 3.46 3.60
N THR A 83 9.92 2.81 3.77
CA THR A 83 10.68 2.83 5.03
C THR A 83 11.20 4.23 5.34
N GLY A 84 11.74 4.96 4.36
CA GLY A 84 12.19 6.34 4.51
C GLY A 84 11.06 7.30 4.93
N PHE A 85 9.89 7.20 4.28
CA PHE A 85 8.71 7.97 4.68
C PHE A 85 8.23 7.57 6.08
N GLY A 86 8.27 6.28 6.40
CA GLY A 86 7.95 5.78 7.73
C GLY A 86 8.84 6.36 8.82
N LEU A 87 10.15 6.46 8.61
CA LEU A 87 11.06 7.11 9.57
C LEU A 87 10.67 8.57 9.85
N THR A 88 10.25 9.31 8.82
CA THR A 88 9.74 10.68 8.99
C THR A 88 8.40 10.68 9.74
N GLY A 89 7.49 9.78 9.37
CA GLY A 89 6.19 9.61 10.03
C GLY A 89 6.31 9.28 11.52
N LEU A 90 7.30 8.46 11.90
CA LEU A 90 7.61 8.15 13.29
C LEU A 90 8.07 9.38 14.08
N CYS A 91 8.89 10.26 13.49
CA CYS A 91 9.27 11.51 14.15
C CYS A 91 8.06 12.43 14.38
N ILE A 92 7.15 12.52 13.41
CA ILE A 92 5.91 13.30 13.53
C ILE A 92 5.02 12.69 14.61
N ALA A 93 4.88 11.37 14.64
CA ALA A 93 4.07 10.65 15.61
C ALA A 93 4.60 10.83 17.05
N ASP A 94 5.92 10.85 17.25
CA ASP A 94 6.54 11.16 18.54
C ASP A 94 6.19 12.59 18.99
N TYR A 95 6.39 13.57 18.10
CA TYR A 95 6.04 14.97 18.36
C TYR A 95 4.55 15.18 18.67
N ARG A 96 3.67 14.45 17.97
CA ARG A 96 2.21 14.52 18.13
C ARG A 96 1.68 13.66 19.28
N GLY A 97 2.51 12.81 19.90
CA GLY A 97 2.09 11.90 20.95
C GLY A 97 1.17 10.76 20.48
N TYR A 98 1.31 10.29 19.24
CA TYR A 98 0.49 9.18 18.71
C TYR A 98 0.89 7.81 19.27
N GLY A 99 2.10 7.67 19.78
CA GLY A 99 2.59 6.48 20.48
C GLY A 99 3.56 6.86 21.59
N LYS A 100 4.07 5.86 22.32
CA LYS A 100 5.03 6.14 23.41
C LYS A 100 6.39 6.51 22.81
N SER A 101 6.92 7.66 23.21
CA SER A 101 8.20 8.17 22.71
C SER A 101 9.36 7.16 22.83
N ALA A 102 9.42 6.41 23.93
CA ALA A 102 10.45 5.38 24.10
C ALA A 102 10.36 4.27 23.06
N GLU A 103 9.14 3.80 22.74
CA GLU A 103 8.90 2.73 21.76
C GLU A 103 9.19 3.22 20.34
N ILE A 104 8.77 4.45 20.01
CA ILE A 104 9.03 5.06 18.71
C ILE A 104 10.53 5.24 18.47
N ARG A 105 11.26 5.82 19.44
CA ARG A 105 12.72 5.99 19.33
C ARG A 105 13.44 4.66 19.18
N GLU A 106 13.01 3.63 19.89
CA GLU A 106 13.62 2.31 19.74
C GLU A 106 13.34 1.69 18.38
N ARG A 107 12.12 1.85 17.84
CA ARG A 107 11.80 1.45 16.45
C ARG A 107 12.72 2.14 15.46
N VAL A 108 12.86 3.46 15.54
CA VAL A 108 13.75 4.24 14.65
C VAL A 108 15.19 3.73 14.72
N ARG A 109 15.74 3.56 15.92
CA ARG A 109 17.11 3.03 16.09
C ARG A 109 17.26 1.64 15.52
N LYS A 110 16.27 0.76 15.71
CA LYS A 110 16.27 -0.60 15.18
C LYS A 110 16.30 -0.60 13.65
N THR A 111 15.44 0.20 13.01
CA THR A 111 15.42 0.35 11.55
C THR A 111 16.76 0.85 11.04
N LEU A 112 17.31 1.93 11.61
CA LEU A 112 18.58 2.51 11.16
C LEU A 112 19.76 1.56 11.37
N ARG A 113 19.80 0.80 12.48
CA ARG A 113 20.84 -0.23 12.69
C ARG A 113 20.75 -1.34 11.65
N PHE A 114 19.55 -1.75 11.23
CA PHE A 114 19.40 -2.74 10.17
C PHE A 114 19.89 -2.19 8.83
N VAL A 115 19.46 -0.98 8.46
CA VAL A 115 19.87 -0.30 7.22
C VAL A 115 21.39 -0.19 7.12
N VAL A 116 22.07 0.24 8.20
CA VAL A 116 23.52 0.45 8.20
C VAL A 116 24.32 -0.85 8.21
N ASN A 117 23.87 -1.87 8.95
CA ASN A 117 24.71 -3.04 9.24
C ASN A 117 24.35 -4.31 8.46
N GLN A 118 23.14 -4.39 7.90
CA GLN A 118 22.60 -5.66 7.39
C GLN A 118 21.91 -5.55 6.04
N MET A 119 21.43 -4.36 5.66
CA MET A 119 20.65 -4.20 4.44
C MET A 119 21.56 -4.31 3.19
N PRO A 120 21.25 -5.21 2.24
CA PRO A 120 22.01 -5.30 0.99
C PRO A 120 21.95 -3.99 0.21
N HIS A 121 23.09 -3.57 -0.32
CA HIS A 121 23.22 -2.35 -1.09
C HIS A 121 24.38 -2.46 -2.08
N GLU A 122 24.34 -1.65 -3.12
CA GLU A 122 25.42 -1.51 -4.09
C GLU A 122 25.99 -0.09 -3.96
N HIS A 123 27.25 0.06 -3.54
CA HIS A 123 27.90 1.37 -3.39
C HIS A 123 27.10 2.43 -2.60
N GLY A 124 26.36 1.99 -1.56
CA GLY A 124 25.51 2.84 -0.74
C GLY A 124 24.09 3.05 -1.29
N PHE A 125 23.77 2.49 -2.46
CA PHE A 125 22.42 2.48 -3.02
C PHE A 125 21.65 1.25 -2.55
N PHE A 126 20.52 1.51 -1.90
CA PHE A 126 19.61 0.48 -1.42
C PHE A 126 18.62 0.05 -2.51
N TYR A 127 18.27 -1.23 -2.51
CA TYR A 127 17.27 -1.77 -3.43
C TYR A 127 15.86 -1.24 -3.11
N HIS A 128 15.05 -1.11 -4.17
CA HIS A 128 13.70 -0.57 -4.13
C HIS A 128 12.75 -1.32 -3.20
#